data_AF-A0A936DH68-F1
#
_entry.id   AF-A0A936DH68-F1
#
_cell.length_a   1.000
_cell.length_b   1.000
_cell.length_c   1.000
_cell.angle_alpha   90.00
_cell.angle_beta   90.00
_cell.angle_gamma   90.00
#
_symmetry.space_group_name_H-M   'P 1'
#
loop_
_entity.id
_entity.type
_entity.pdbx_description
1 polymer ?
#
loop_
_entity_poly.entity_id
_entity_poly.type
_entity_poly.pdbx_seq_one_letter_code
_entity_poly.pdbx_strand_id
1 'polypeptide(L)'
;MPRPRGGDPVASDSTDDHQDRSGGSTVATRGPLHRFEDGEQVRRKLSLVILIAVAVATTTPVRASARTMAIECGTAHSTARAGTIAAPAADPDPDPQAPLGVGLQVDTKGVTVLPELVTKRVRKQAELRARDAGVAIVERGRASIKVAVRSTPKALGFEYAVTAQLDGRLVPVDDREGRCDPCTHEDVVRRIDELLVRQYEALQLRSQQLEDAAASPAPASEPAASRTPPEGATPHEPPSPASAPTDRAASPSAASQRKPTAPLGAIGGAGIAIGAVGLAGVVAGAVLATRPAQRERVPGDAGAFREVDRDTGGFALVGVGAALVAGGIAMVVTDVVFRKRRRTAAAAVLNSRLVGFSVSGRF
;
A
#
# COMPACT_ATOMS: atom_id res chain seq x y z
N MET A 1 58.85 -3.20 25.30
CA MET A 1 57.66 -2.32 25.43
C MET A 1 56.57 -3.08 26.19
N PRO A 2 56.04 -2.52 27.30
CA PRO A 2 55.19 -3.25 28.25
C PRO A 2 53.71 -3.25 27.85
N ARG A 3 53.03 -4.36 28.14
CA ARG A 3 51.57 -4.55 28.02
C ARG A 3 50.86 -4.03 29.28
N PRO A 4 49.70 -3.36 29.20
CA PRO A 4 48.87 -3.13 30.37
C PRO A 4 47.88 -4.30 30.57
N ARG A 5 47.98 -4.90 31.77
CA ARG A 5 46.90 -5.62 32.49
C ARG A 5 45.84 -4.58 32.88
N GLY A 6 44.54 -4.83 32.75
CA GLY A 6 43.76 -5.62 33.70
C GLY A 6 42.88 -4.67 34.50
N GLY A 7 41.57 -4.68 34.26
CA GLY A 7 40.59 -3.88 34.98
C GLY A 7 39.34 -4.73 35.23
N ASP A 8 39.16 -5.14 36.47
CA ASP A 8 37.98 -5.86 36.95
C ASP A 8 36.81 -4.88 37.17
N PRO A 9 35.55 -5.28 36.91
CA PRO A 9 34.38 -4.45 37.17
C PRO A 9 33.93 -4.55 38.64
N VAL A 10 33.77 -3.37 39.26
CA VAL A 10 33.21 -3.17 40.60
C VAL A 10 31.69 -3.37 40.55
N ALA A 11 31.20 -4.35 41.30
CA ALA A 11 29.79 -4.51 41.65
C ALA A 11 29.40 -3.41 42.65
N SER A 12 28.38 -2.62 42.31
CA SER A 12 27.76 -1.66 43.24
C SER A 12 26.36 -2.17 43.58
N ASP A 13 26.28 -2.74 44.77
CA ASP A 13 25.08 -3.08 45.51
C ASP A 13 24.62 -1.80 46.25
N SER A 14 23.40 -1.33 45.99
CA SER A 14 22.80 -0.24 46.77
C SER A 14 21.31 -0.53 46.94
N THR A 15 21.04 -1.31 47.98
CA THR A 15 19.77 -1.34 48.70
C THR A 15 19.72 -0.10 49.60
N ASP A 16 18.76 0.79 49.37
CA ASP A 16 18.42 1.83 50.34
C ASP A 16 16.93 1.78 50.64
N ASP A 17 16.67 1.22 51.83
CA ASP A 17 15.46 1.30 52.63
C ASP A 17 15.19 2.75 53.04
N HIS A 18 14.06 3.30 52.62
CA HIS A 18 13.43 4.42 53.34
C HIS A 18 11.97 4.10 53.67
N GLN A 19 11.87 3.41 54.80
CA GLN A 19 10.67 3.28 55.60
C GLN A 19 10.68 4.45 56.61
N ASP A 20 9.82 5.45 56.44
CA ASP A 20 9.32 6.16 57.63
C ASP A 20 7.91 6.72 57.52
N ARG A 21 7.27 6.67 58.68
CA ARG A 21 5.86 6.86 59.00
C ARG A 21 5.41 8.32 58.91
N SER A 22 4.17 8.52 58.44
CA SER A 22 3.12 9.29 59.13
C SER A 22 1.80 9.06 58.36
N GLY A 23 0.67 8.69 58.96
CA GLY A 23 0.15 9.06 60.26
C GLY A 23 -0.99 10.07 60.11
N GLY A 24 -2.01 9.78 59.28
CA GLY A 24 -3.16 10.65 59.06
C GLY A 24 -4.42 9.85 58.74
N SER A 25 -5.13 9.41 59.77
CA SER A 25 -6.42 8.75 59.67
C SER A 25 -7.52 9.79 59.47
N THR A 26 -7.86 10.08 58.22
CA THR A 26 -9.13 10.71 57.87
C THR A 26 -10.13 9.62 57.50
N VAL A 27 -11.17 9.47 58.32
CA VAL A 27 -12.31 8.59 58.10
C VAL A 27 -13.01 9.01 56.81
N ALA A 28 -12.66 8.36 55.71
CA ALA A 28 -13.37 8.48 54.44
C ALA A 28 -14.60 7.57 54.48
N THR A 29 -15.78 8.20 54.45
CA THR A 29 -17.07 7.59 54.15
C THR A 29 -16.95 6.80 52.84
N ARG A 30 -16.93 5.46 52.93
CA ARG A 30 -17.01 4.55 51.77
C ARG A 30 -18.37 4.76 51.07
N GLY A 31 -18.38 5.64 50.08
CA GLY A 31 -19.40 5.61 49.02
C GLY A 31 -19.25 4.34 48.17
N PRO A 32 -20.33 3.89 47.50
CA PRO A 32 -20.31 2.67 46.70
C PRO A 32 -19.25 2.77 45.61
N LEU A 33 -18.24 1.90 45.68
CA LEU A 33 -17.25 1.70 44.63
C LEU A 33 -18.00 1.20 43.39
N HIS A 34 -18.27 2.10 42.45
CA HIS A 34 -18.62 1.72 41.10
C HIS A 34 -17.45 0.93 40.54
N ARG A 35 -17.70 -0.38 40.36
CA ARG A 35 -16.78 -1.33 39.76
C ARG A 35 -16.46 -0.83 38.35
N PHE A 36 -15.29 -0.23 38.18
CA PHE A 36 -14.75 0.13 36.87
C PHE A 36 -14.74 -1.14 36.02
N GLU A 37 -15.56 -1.17 34.95
CA GLU A 37 -15.45 -2.20 33.92
C GLU A 37 -14.02 -2.17 33.39
N ASP A 38 -13.34 -3.33 33.41
CA ASP A 38 -12.00 -3.48 32.90
C ASP A 38 -11.88 -2.83 31.51
N GLY A 39 -10.88 -1.95 31.33
CA GLY A 39 -10.66 -1.24 30.06
C GLY A 39 -10.50 -2.18 28.86
N GLU A 40 -10.20 -3.46 29.10
CA GLU A 40 -10.19 -4.51 28.08
C GLU A 40 -11.58 -4.85 27.54
N GLN A 41 -12.61 -4.82 28.39
CA GLN A 41 -14.01 -5.04 28.00
C GLN A 41 -14.52 -3.89 27.13
N VAL A 42 -14.13 -2.65 27.44
CA VAL A 42 -14.46 -1.47 26.63
C VAL A 42 -13.78 -1.57 25.27
N ARG A 43 -12.50 -1.98 25.19
CA ARG A 43 -11.79 -2.19 23.91
C ARG A 43 -12.42 -3.29 23.06
N ARG A 44 -12.85 -4.40 23.67
CA ARG A 44 -13.54 -5.49 22.95
C ARG A 44 -14.91 -5.05 22.43
N LYS A 45 -15.70 -4.32 23.24
CA LYS A 45 -16.99 -3.76 22.81
C LYS A 45 -16.81 -2.75 21.67
N LEU A 46 -15.81 -1.87 21.74
CA LEU A 46 -15.53 -0.89 20.69
C LEU A 46 -15.08 -1.57 19.37
N SER A 47 -14.23 -2.59 19.46
CA SER A 47 -13.76 -3.36 18.31
C SER A 47 -14.92 -4.11 17.62
N LEU A 48 -15.85 -4.67 18.42
CA LEU A 48 -17.07 -5.32 17.91
C LEU A 48 -17.98 -4.34 17.16
N VAL A 49 -18.18 -3.13 17.69
CA VAL A 49 -19.01 -2.09 17.06
C VAL A 49 -18.42 -1.65 15.71
N ILE A 50 -17.10 -1.49 15.63
CA ILE A 50 -16.40 -1.18 14.38
C ILE A 50 -16.56 -2.33 13.37
N LEU A 51 -16.43 -3.58 13.82
CA LEU A 51 -16.63 -4.77 12.99
C LEU A 51 -18.05 -4.87 12.43
N ILE A 52 -19.07 -4.59 13.26
CA ILE A 52 -20.47 -4.59 12.83
C ILE A 52 -20.73 -3.46 11.82
N ALA A 53 -20.19 -2.26 12.04
CA ALA A 53 -20.33 -1.15 11.10
C ALA A 53 -19.69 -1.46 9.73
N VAL A 54 -18.52 -2.11 9.72
CA VAL A 54 -17.84 -2.56 8.50
C VAL A 54 -18.62 -3.70 7.82
N ALA A 55 -19.11 -4.68 8.59
CA ALA A 55 -19.90 -5.79 8.05
C ALA A 55 -21.17 -5.28 7.36
N VAL A 56 -21.93 -4.39 8.01
CA VAL A 56 -23.16 -3.79 7.45
C VAL A 56 -22.88 -2.98 6.18
N ALA A 57 -21.72 -2.33 6.07
CA ALA A 57 -21.31 -1.64 4.85
C ALA A 57 -20.99 -2.60 3.68
N THR A 58 -20.57 -3.83 3.97
CA THR A 58 -20.15 -4.82 2.95
C THR A 58 -21.25 -5.78 2.51
N THR A 59 -22.34 -5.93 3.26
CA THR A 59 -23.40 -6.92 2.99
C THR A 59 -24.60 -6.39 2.20
N THR A 60 -24.49 -5.27 1.48
CA THR A 60 -25.52 -4.87 0.50
C THR A 60 -25.18 -5.41 -0.88
N PRO A 61 -25.70 -6.58 -1.30
CA PRO A 61 -25.43 -7.11 -2.62
C PRO A 61 -26.14 -6.26 -3.67
N VAL A 62 -25.38 -5.43 -4.40
CA VAL A 62 -25.85 -4.84 -5.65
C VAL A 62 -25.95 -5.97 -6.69
N ARG A 63 -27.11 -6.63 -6.73
CA ARG A 63 -27.47 -7.59 -7.78
C ARG A 63 -27.51 -6.85 -9.12
N ALA A 64 -26.40 -6.89 -9.87
CA ALA A 64 -26.34 -6.43 -11.23
C ALA A 64 -26.69 -7.61 -12.15
N SER A 65 -27.92 -7.63 -12.66
CA SER A 65 -28.28 -8.50 -13.79
C SER A 65 -27.44 -8.09 -15.00
N ALA A 66 -26.56 -9.00 -15.44
CA ALA A 66 -25.94 -8.91 -16.75
C ALA A 66 -27.00 -9.22 -17.82
N ARG A 67 -27.45 -8.19 -18.52
CA ARG A 67 -28.08 -8.35 -19.84
C ARG A 67 -27.05 -7.97 -20.89
N THR A 68 -26.68 -8.97 -21.69
CA THR A 68 -25.86 -8.89 -22.89
C THR A 68 -26.55 -7.96 -23.89
N MET A 69 -25.97 -6.77 -24.14
CA MET A 69 -26.30 -5.97 -25.32
C MET A 69 -25.11 -6.07 -26.25
N ALA A 70 -25.34 -6.65 -27.42
CA ALA A 70 -24.44 -6.54 -28.57
C ALA A 70 -24.42 -5.07 -29.01
N ILE A 71 -23.23 -4.48 -29.07
CA ILE A 71 -23.01 -3.14 -29.59
C ILE A 71 -22.31 -3.31 -30.94
N GLU A 72 -23.01 -2.89 -32.00
CA GLU A 72 -22.45 -2.77 -33.34
C GLU A 72 -21.31 -1.73 -33.33
N CYS A 73 -20.12 -2.18 -33.77
CA CYS A 73 -18.98 -1.32 -34.00
C CYS A 73 -19.19 -0.49 -35.27
N GLY A 74 -19.52 0.80 -35.11
CA GLY A 74 -19.40 1.78 -36.17
C GLY A 74 -17.93 2.17 -36.39
N THR A 75 -17.39 1.86 -37.57
CA THR A 75 -16.06 2.28 -38.02
C THR A 75 -16.07 3.76 -38.42
N ALA A 76 -15.53 4.62 -37.56
CA ALA A 76 -15.21 6.00 -37.91
C ALA A 76 -13.78 6.06 -38.48
N HIS A 77 -13.66 6.34 -39.77
CA HIS A 77 -12.37 6.65 -40.41
C HIS A 77 -11.87 8.01 -39.94
N SER A 78 -10.87 8.01 -39.07
CA SER A 78 -10.10 9.20 -38.68
C SER A 78 -8.93 9.38 -39.64
N THR A 79 -8.92 10.51 -40.36
CA THR A 79 -7.82 10.96 -41.21
C THR A 79 -6.67 11.44 -40.33
N ALA A 80 -5.71 10.55 -40.06
CA ALA A 80 -4.49 10.89 -39.35
C ALA A 80 -3.58 11.77 -40.21
N ARG A 81 -3.38 13.02 -39.77
CA ARG A 81 -2.35 13.93 -40.28
C ARG A 81 -0.99 13.34 -39.94
N ALA A 82 -0.17 13.06 -40.96
CA ALA A 82 1.23 12.67 -40.81
C ALA A 82 2.04 13.86 -40.27
N GLY A 83 2.10 13.99 -38.95
CA GLY A 83 3.08 14.84 -38.29
C GLY A 83 4.38 14.06 -38.17
N THR A 84 5.48 14.62 -38.68
CA THR A 84 6.84 14.09 -38.53
C THR A 84 7.18 14.02 -37.05
N ILE A 85 7.08 12.84 -36.44
CA ILE A 85 7.51 12.61 -35.06
C ILE A 85 9.04 12.58 -35.09
N ALA A 86 9.67 13.66 -34.63
CA ALA A 86 11.11 13.69 -34.42
C ALA A 86 11.49 12.49 -33.52
N ALA A 87 12.48 11.71 -33.97
CA ALA A 87 12.99 10.59 -33.19
C ALA A 87 13.34 11.08 -31.77
N PRO A 88 12.94 10.36 -30.72
CA PRO A 88 13.28 10.74 -29.36
C PRO A 88 14.81 10.90 -29.30
N ALA A 89 15.25 12.09 -28.88
CA ALA A 89 16.66 12.33 -28.63
C ALA A 89 17.17 11.23 -27.70
N ALA A 90 18.29 10.59 -28.07
CA ALA A 90 18.92 9.58 -27.22
C ALA A 90 19.08 10.16 -25.81
N ASP A 91 18.59 9.44 -24.81
CA ASP A 91 18.76 9.85 -23.42
C ASP A 91 20.27 10.02 -23.14
N PRO A 92 20.69 11.12 -22.50
CA PRO A 92 22.10 11.36 -22.20
C PRO A 92 22.69 10.16 -21.44
N ASP A 93 23.88 9.71 -21.86
CA ASP A 93 24.57 8.61 -21.21
C ASP A 93 24.68 8.90 -19.70
N PRO A 94 24.22 7.98 -18.83
CA PRO A 94 24.24 8.20 -17.39
C PRO A 94 25.68 8.39 -16.92
N ASP A 95 25.91 9.43 -16.13
CA ASP A 95 27.21 9.71 -15.51
C ASP A 95 27.68 8.45 -14.75
N PRO A 96 28.84 7.86 -15.11
CA PRO A 96 29.33 6.64 -14.47
C PRO A 96 29.64 6.82 -12.98
N GLN A 97 29.74 8.06 -12.47
CA GLN A 97 29.92 8.33 -11.05
C GLN A 97 28.62 8.57 -10.28
N ALA A 98 27.46 8.57 -10.94
CA ALA A 98 26.19 8.77 -10.26
C ALA A 98 25.88 7.56 -9.34
N PRO A 99 25.34 7.80 -8.13
CA PRO A 99 24.90 6.72 -7.25
C PRO A 99 23.90 5.81 -7.97
N LEU A 100 23.94 4.52 -7.68
CA LEU A 100 23.07 3.52 -8.31
C LEU A 100 21.60 3.96 -8.20
N GLY A 101 20.98 4.24 -9.35
CA GLY A 101 19.57 4.55 -9.46
C GLY A 101 18.72 3.28 -9.44
N VAL A 102 17.82 3.16 -8.47
CA VAL A 102 16.85 2.06 -8.37
C VAL A 102 15.42 2.56 -8.60
N GLY A 103 14.72 1.98 -9.58
CA GLY A 103 13.29 2.18 -9.78
C GLY A 103 12.45 1.37 -8.79
N LEU A 104 11.55 2.00 -8.05
CA LEU A 104 10.67 1.32 -7.10
C LEU A 104 9.22 1.23 -7.61
N GLN A 105 8.72 0.01 -7.78
CA GLN A 105 7.32 -0.25 -8.12
C GLN A 105 6.65 -1.03 -7.00
N VAL A 106 5.54 -0.51 -6.46
CA VAL A 106 4.75 -1.17 -5.41
C VAL A 106 3.38 -1.51 -5.99
N ASP A 107 3.06 -2.80 -6.10
CA ASP A 107 1.77 -3.32 -6.57
C ASP A 107 0.97 -3.88 -5.40
N THR A 108 -0.08 -3.16 -4.99
CA THR A 108 -1.03 -3.58 -3.95
C THR A 108 -2.41 -3.90 -4.51
N LYS A 109 -2.54 -4.21 -5.81
CA LYS A 109 -3.85 -4.50 -6.44
C LYS A 109 -4.61 -5.66 -5.77
N GLY A 110 -3.89 -6.58 -5.14
CA GLY A 110 -4.47 -7.71 -4.42
C GLY A 110 -4.81 -7.45 -2.96
N VAL A 111 -4.62 -6.23 -2.44
CA VAL A 111 -4.90 -5.88 -1.04
C VAL A 111 -6.34 -5.35 -0.91
N THR A 112 -7.20 -6.06 -0.19
CA THR A 112 -8.61 -5.67 -0.01
C THR A 112 -8.80 -4.53 0.99
N VAL A 113 -7.98 -4.45 2.03
CA VAL A 113 -8.13 -3.48 3.12
C VAL A 113 -6.99 -2.46 3.06
N LEU A 114 -7.34 -1.19 2.80
CA LEU A 114 -6.44 -0.02 2.83
C LEU A 114 -5.18 -0.16 1.92
N PRO A 115 -5.33 -0.47 0.62
CA PRO A 115 -4.18 -0.64 -0.30
C PRO A 115 -3.27 0.60 -0.36
N GLU A 116 -3.85 1.80 -0.26
CA GLU A 116 -3.09 3.06 -0.27
C GLU A 116 -2.18 3.22 0.97
N LEU A 117 -2.63 2.75 2.13
CA LEU A 117 -1.84 2.81 3.36
C LEU A 117 -0.62 1.89 3.28
N VAL A 118 -0.81 0.67 2.77
CA VAL A 118 0.28 -0.28 2.53
C VAL A 118 1.26 0.28 1.52
N THR A 119 0.77 0.79 0.39
CA THR A 119 1.61 1.41 -0.65
C THR A 119 2.45 2.54 -0.09
N LYS A 120 1.83 3.47 0.66
CA LYS A 120 2.51 4.62 1.24
C LYS A 120 3.56 4.22 2.27
N ARG A 121 3.26 3.24 3.14
CA ARG A 121 4.21 2.75 4.15
C ARG A 121 5.38 1.99 3.54
N VAL A 122 5.11 1.07 2.60
CA VAL A 122 6.15 0.32 1.88
C VAL A 122 7.05 1.27 1.10
N ARG A 123 6.48 2.24 0.38
CA ARG A 123 7.28 3.24 -0.34
C ARG A 123 8.16 4.06 0.61
N LYS A 124 7.59 4.57 1.71
CA LYS A 124 8.36 5.35 2.70
C LYS A 124 9.50 4.54 3.32
N GLN A 125 9.28 3.26 3.64
CA GLN A 125 10.33 2.39 4.15
C GLN A 125 11.40 2.11 3.09
N ALA A 126 10.99 1.79 1.86
CA ALA A 126 11.92 1.57 0.77
C ALA A 126 12.80 2.80 0.46
N GLU A 127 12.23 4.01 0.53
CA GLU A 127 12.97 5.28 0.40
C GLU A 127 13.99 5.49 1.54
N LEU A 128 13.59 5.19 2.78
CA LEU A 128 14.48 5.24 3.94
C LEU A 128 15.65 4.27 3.77
N ARG A 129 15.37 3.01 3.44
CA ARG A 129 16.40 1.97 3.25
C ARG A 129 17.30 2.22 2.05
N ALA A 130 16.75 2.75 0.96
CA ALA A 130 17.56 3.17 -0.18
C ALA A 130 18.56 4.24 0.24
N ARG A 131 18.11 5.26 1.00
CA ARG A 131 19.00 6.31 1.52
C ARG A 131 20.07 5.73 2.45
N ASP A 132 19.70 4.84 3.37
CA ASP A 132 20.66 4.18 4.29
C ASP A 132 21.71 3.36 3.53
N ALA A 133 21.31 2.74 2.41
CA ALA A 133 22.21 2.01 1.54
C ALA A 133 23.04 2.94 0.61
N GLY A 134 22.78 4.24 0.53
CA GLY A 134 23.43 5.13 -0.43
C GLY A 134 22.94 4.94 -1.88
N VAL A 135 21.72 4.46 -2.04
CA VAL A 135 21.03 4.22 -3.32
C VAL A 135 19.99 5.33 -3.55
N ALA A 136 19.93 5.85 -4.77
CA ALA A 136 18.93 6.84 -5.13
C ALA A 136 17.70 6.17 -5.74
N ILE A 137 16.49 6.48 -5.23
CA ILE A 137 15.25 6.05 -5.90
C ILE A 137 14.95 7.01 -7.05
N VAL A 138 14.95 6.48 -8.27
CA VAL A 138 14.69 7.22 -9.51
C VAL A 138 13.55 6.59 -10.29
N GLU A 139 12.86 7.32 -11.16
CA GLU A 139 11.76 6.73 -11.94
C GLU A 139 12.24 5.68 -12.95
N ARG A 140 13.43 5.89 -13.52
CA ARG A 140 14.08 5.00 -14.47
C ARG A 140 15.54 4.81 -14.07
N GLY A 141 15.79 3.71 -13.38
CA GLY A 141 17.13 3.28 -13.00
C GLY A 141 17.56 2.05 -13.78
N ARG A 142 18.86 1.77 -13.80
CA ARG A 142 19.41 0.50 -14.29
C ARG A 142 18.93 -0.69 -13.46
N ALA A 143 18.71 -0.43 -12.17
CA ALA A 143 18.09 -1.38 -11.25
C ALA A 143 16.61 -1.05 -11.06
N SER A 144 15.78 -2.07 -10.83
CA SER A 144 14.39 -1.90 -10.39
C SER A 144 14.01 -2.92 -9.34
N ILE A 145 13.28 -2.49 -8.32
CA ILE A 145 12.68 -3.33 -7.29
C ILE A 145 11.16 -3.27 -7.45
N LYS A 146 10.54 -4.44 -7.61
CA LYS A 146 9.09 -4.60 -7.63
C LYS A 146 8.65 -5.32 -6.36
N VAL A 147 7.80 -4.65 -5.59
CA VAL A 147 7.14 -5.19 -4.39
C VAL A 147 5.69 -5.46 -4.73
N ALA A 148 5.26 -6.72 -4.68
CA ALA A 148 3.87 -7.11 -4.85
C ALA A 148 3.29 -7.56 -3.51
N VAL A 149 2.11 -7.08 -3.14
CA VAL A 149 1.40 -7.46 -1.91
C VAL A 149 -0.04 -7.86 -2.25
N ARG A 150 -0.48 -8.99 -1.70
CA ARG A 150 -1.83 -9.55 -1.90
C ARG A 150 -2.39 -10.03 -0.55
N SER A 151 -3.67 -9.78 -0.30
CA SER A 151 -4.35 -10.32 0.89
C SER A 151 -4.83 -11.76 0.64
N THR A 152 -4.67 -12.64 1.62
CA THR A 152 -5.16 -14.02 1.59
C THR A 152 -6.55 -14.08 2.23
N PRO A 153 -7.63 -14.44 1.49
CA PRO A 153 -8.99 -14.39 2.01
C PRO A 153 -9.25 -15.43 3.11
N LYS A 154 -8.47 -16.52 3.14
CA LYS A 154 -8.71 -17.65 4.05
C LYS A 154 -8.18 -17.44 5.47
N ALA A 155 -7.22 -16.53 5.68
CA ALA A 155 -6.44 -16.50 6.91
C ALA A 155 -6.20 -15.10 7.51
N LEU A 156 -6.88 -14.05 6.99
CA LEU A 156 -6.59 -12.66 7.37
C LEU A 156 -5.09 -12.34 7.29
N GLY A 157 -4.44 -12.86 6.25
CA GLY A 157 -3.00 -12.69 6.09
C GLY A 157 -2.62 -12.10 4.74
N PHE A 158 -1.33 -12.10 4.49
CA PHE A 158 -0.73 -11.46 3.33
C PHE A 158 0.29 -12.37 2.65
N GLU A 159 0.23 -12.41 1.33
CA GLU A 159 1.29 -12.90 0.46
C GLU A 159 2.03 -11.69 -0.11
N TYR A 160 3.35 -11.73 -0.04
CA TYR A 160 4.19 -10.66 -0.56
C TYR A 160 5.34 -11.23 -1.38
N ALA A 161 5.73 -10.50 -2.41
CA ALA A 161 6.87 -10.84 -3.24
C ALA A 161 7.73 -9.59 -3.47
N VAL A 162 9.05 -9.73 -3.30
CA VAL A 162 10.03 -8.69 -3.61
C VAL A 162 10.97 -9.23 -4.67
N THR A 163 10.99 -8.56 -5.81
CA THR A 163 11.84 -8.94 -6.95
C THR A 163 12.73 -7.77 -7.35
N ALA A 164 14.03 -8.02 -7.48
CA ALA A 164 14.98 -7.05 -8.01
C ALA A 164 15.43 -7.45 -9.42
N GLN A 165 15.61 -6.45 -10.27
CA GLN A 165 16.18 -6.57 -11.60
C GLN A 165 17.32 -5.57 -11.75
N LEU A 166 18.40 -5.97 -12.41
CA LEU A 166 19.52 -5.11 -12.81
C LEU A 166 19.76 -5.30 -14.30
N ASP A 167 19.70 -4.21 -15.07
CA ASP A 167 19.79 -4.21 -16.53
C ASP A 167 18.82 -5.22 -17.17
N GLY A 168 17.60 -5.29 -16.64
CA GLY A 168 16.53 -6.21 -17.08
C GLY A 168 16.71 -7.67 -16.65
N ARG A 169 17.80 -8.03 -15.98
CA ARG A 169 18.05 -9.39 -15.48
C ARG A 169 17.65 -9.52 -14.01
N LEU A 170 16.98 -10.61 -13.65
CA LEU A 170 16.59 -10.88 -12.26
C LEU A 170 17.83 -11.14 -11.39
N VAL A 171 17.91 -10.46 -10.24
CA VAL A 171 18.99 -10.66 -9.27
C VAL A 171 18.60 -11.79 -8.32
N PRO A 172 19.28 -12.95 -8.32
CA PRO A 172 18.95 -14.10 -7.46
C PRO A 172 19.07 -13.71 -5.99
N VAL A 173 18.00 -13.93 -5.23
CA VAL A 173 17.96 -13.75 -3.76
C VAL A 173 17.06 -14.88 -3.24
N ASP A 174 17.48 -15.56 -2.18
CA ASP A 174 16.92 -16.84 -1.76
C ASP A 174 15.47 -16.76 -1.23
N ASP A 175 15.01 -15.59 -0.80
CA ASP A 175 13.66 -15.39 -0.22
C ASP A 175 12.90 -14.24 -0.90
N ARG A 176 12.41 -14.48 -2.12
CA ARG A 176 11.62 -13.47 -2.85
C ARG A 176 10.15 -13.45 -2.50
N GLU A 177 9.61 -14.55 -1.99
CA GLU A 177 8.19 -14.71 -1.71
C GLU A 177 8.00 -15.12 -0.25
N GLY A 178 7.06 -14.48 0.41
CA GLY A 178 6.73 -14.76 1.79
C GLY A 178 5.24 -14.75 2.02
N ARG A 179 4.82 -15.54 3.00
CA ARG A 179 3.44 -15.60 3.46
C ARG A 179 3.38 -15.33 4.96
N CYS A 180 2.33 -14.64 5.37
CA CYS A 180 2.17 -14.09 6.70
C CYS A 180 0.71 -14.27 7.13
N ASP A 181 0.43 -15.35 7.85
CA ASP A 181 -0.92 -15.77 8.27
C ASP A 181 -0.92 -16.19 9.76
N PRO A 182 -1.76 -15.59 10.64
CA PRO A 182 -2.43 -14.29 10.52
C PRO A 182 -1.44 -13.15 10.79
N CYS A 183 -1.59 -12.01 10.11
CA CYS A 183 -0.75 -10.86 10.45
C CYS A 183 -1.36 -9.51 10.11
N THR A 184 -0.86 -8.47 10.77
CA THR A 184 -1.33 -7.10 10.58
C THR A 184 -0.65 -6.43 9.39
N HIS A 185 -1.20 -5.30 8.94
CA HIS A 185 -0.53 -4.44 7.97
C HIS A 185 0.86 -3.96 8.42
N GLU A 186 1.11 -3.89 9.73
CA GLU A 186 2.42 -3.51 10.26
C GLU A 186 3.43 -4.65 10.15
N ASP A 187 2.97 -5.88 10.39
CA ASP A 187 3.80 -7.08 10.25
C ASP A 187 4.26 -7.30 8.82
N VAL A 188 3.37 -7.16 7.84
CA VAL A 188 3.74 -7.32 6.42
C VAL A 188 4.72 -6.23 5.98
N VAL A 189 4.53 -4.98 6.42
CA VAL A 189 5.47 -3.88 6.11
C VAL A 189 6.84 -4.15 6.72
N ARG A 190 6.90 -4.63 7.96
CA ARG A 190 8.16 -5.01 8.62
C ARG A 190 8.88 -6.15 7.89
N ARG A 191 8.17 -7.20 7.47
CA ARG A 191 8.78 -8.30 6.70
C ARG A 191 9.26 -7.86 5.33
N ILE A 192 8.53 -6.97 4.66
CA ILE A 192 8.97 -6.37 3.39
C ILE A 192 10.23 -5.52 3.61
N ASP A 193 10.32 -4.77 4.71
CA ASP A 193 11.50 -3.98 5.06
C ASP A 193 12.76 -4.85 5.22
N GLU A 194 12.66 -5.97 5.92
CA GLU A 194 13.75 -6.94 6.07
C GLU A 194 14.22 -7.50 4.72
N LEU A 195 13.28 -7.82 3.81
CA LEU A 195 13.63 -8.27 2.46
C LEU A 195 14.24 -7.16 1.60
N LEU A 196 13.78 -5.91 1.74
CA LEU A 196 14.32 -4.78 0.98
C LEU A 196 15.79 -4.55 1.31
N VAL A 197 16.19 -4.65 2.58
CA VAL A 197 17.60 -4.53 2.99
C VAL A 197 18.46 -5.57 2.25
N ARG A 198 18.07 -6.85 2.29
CA ARG A 198 18.81 -7.93 1.60
C ARG A 198 18.88 -7.71 0.08
N GLN A 199 17.82 -7.18 -0.52
CA GLN A 199 17.79 -6.90 -1.96
C GLN A 199 18.70 -5.74 -2.34
N TYR A 200 18.76 -4.68 -1.54
CA TYR A 200 19.68 -3.57 -1.80
C TYR A 200 21.14 -4.01 -1.68
N GLU A 201 21.49 -4.80 -0.66
CA GLU A 201 22.84 -5.36 -0.49
C GLU A 201 23.23 -6.25 -1.69
N ALA A 202 22.32 -7.14 -2.12
CA ALA A 202 22.55 -8.00 -3.27
C ALA A 202 22.73 -7.20 -4.58
N LEU A 203 21.95 -6.12 -4.76
CA LEU A 203 22.09 -5.22 -5.91
C LEU A 203 23.44 -4.50 -5.90
N GLN A 204 23.90 -4.02 -4.75
CA GLN A 204 25.18 -3.34 -4.61
C GLN A 204 26.34 -4.27 -4.90
N LEU A 205 26.37 -5.45 -4.26
CA LEU A 205 27.41 -6.44 -4.49
C LEU A 205 27.45 -6.85 -5.96
N ARG A 206 26.29 -7.00 -6.61
CA ARG A 206 26.23 -7.34 -8.02
C ARG A 206 26.69 -6.21 -8.93
N SER A 207 26.38 -4.96 -8.59
CA SER A 207 26.87 -3.80 -9.34
C SER A 207 28.40 -3.68 -9.26
N GLN A 208 28.98 -3.86 -8.07
CA GLN A 208 30.44 -3.86 -7.87
C GLN A 208 31.11 -4.97 -8.67
N GLN A 209 30.56 -6.19 -8.65
CA GLN A 209 31.09 -7.30 -9.46
C GLN A 209 31.09 -7.01 -10.97
N LEU A 210 30.08 -6.28 -11.46
CA LEU A 210 30.02 -5.89 -12.88
C LEU A 210 31.04 -4.80 -13.20
N GLU A 211 31.26 -3.86 -12.28
CA GLU A 211 32.28 -2.82 -12.41
C GLU A 211 33.70 -3.41 -12.36
N ASP A 212 33.97 -4.31 -11.41
CA ASP A 212 35.25 -5.01 -11.29
C ASP A 212 35.51 -5.88 -12.52
N ALA A 213 34.49 -6.56 -13.04
CA ALA A 213 34.61 -7.35 -14.27
C ALA A 213 34.86 -6.47 -15.52
N ALA A 214 34.36 -5.23 -15.53
CA ALA A 214 34.62 -4.27 -16.61
C ALA A 214 36.00 -3.59 -16.47
N ALA A 215 36.46 -3.36 -15.24
CA ALA A 215 37.76 -2.78 -14.94
C ALA A 215 38.90 -3.79 -15.07
N SER A 216 38.63 -5.08 -14.83
CA SER A 216 39.59 -6.15 -15.06
C SER A 216 39.90 -6.22 -16.55
N PRO A 217 41.12 -5.88 -17.00
CA PRO A 217 41.48 -5.97 -18.40
C PRO A 217 41.22 -7.41 -18.85
N ALA A 218 40.47 -7.57 -19.95
CA ALA A 218 40.18 -8.88 -20.53
C ALA A 218 41.49 -9.68 -20.52
N PRO A 219 41.52 -10.90 -19.92
CA PRO A 219 42.75 -11.64 -19.72
C PRO A 219 43.50 -11.62 -21.04
N ALA A 220 44.63 -10.92 -21.04
CA ALA A 220 45.35 -10.55 -22.25
C ALA A 220 45.46 -11.82 -23.07
N SER A 221 44.74 -11.85 -24.19
CA SER A 221 44.48 -13.06 -24.95
C SER A 221 45.81 -13.78 -25.08
N GLU A 222 45.94 -14.87 -24.32
CA GLU A 222 47.17 -15.64 -24.26
C GLU A 222 47.46 -15.96 -25.73
N PRO A 223 48.57 -15.42 -26.29
CA PRO A 223 48.79 -15.46 -27.73
C PRO A 223 48.67 -16.91 -28.13
N ALA A 224 47.86 -17.15 -29.17
CA ALA A 224 47.48 -18.45 -29.69
C ALA A 224 48.70 -19.26 -30.19
N ALA A 225 49.60 -19.59 -29.28
CA ALA A 225 50.72 -20.47 -29.48
C ALA A 225 50.17 -21.89 -29.43
N SER A 226 49.89 -22.40 -30.63
CA SER A 226 50.01 -23.82 -30.96
C SER A 226 49.24 -24.78 -30.06
N ARG A 227 47.91 -24.70 -30.06
CA ARG A 227 47.12 -25.91 -29.82
C ARG A 227 47.05 -26.68 -31.12
N THR A 228 47.93 -27.67 -31.23
CA THR A 228 47.84 -28.74 -32.22
C THR A 228 46.44 -29.38 -32.13
N PRO A 229 45.75 -29.59 -33.26
CA PRO A 229 44.46 -30.27 -33.27
C PRO A 229 44.62 -31.71 -32.73
N PRO A 230 43.80 -32.17 -31.77
CA PRO A 230 43.66 -33.60 -31.53
C PRO A 230 42.89 -34.19 -32.71
N GLU A 231 43.63 -34.79 -33.63
CA GLU A 231 43.12 -35.62 -34.70
C GLU A 231 42.51 -36.90 -34.08
N GLY A 232 41.19 -37.05 -34.15
CA GLY A 232 40.50 -38.29 -33.79
C GLY A 232 39.34 -38.13 -32.81
N ALA A 233 38.22 -37.56 -33.25
CA ALA A 233 36.92 -37.83 -32.65
C ALA A 233 35.84 -37.84 -33.73
N THR A 234 35.26 -39.01 -33.90
CA THR A 234 34.21 -39.40 -34.85
C THR A 234 32.98 -38.47 -34.85
N PRO A 235 32.36 -38.24 -36.02
CA PRO A 235 31.08 -37.53 -36.13
C PRO A 235 29.96 -38.32 -35.45
N HIS A 236 29.40 -37.79 -34.36
CA HIS A 236 28.13 -38.24 -33.83
C HIS A 236 27.12 -37.10 -33.99
N GLU A 237 26.24 -37.27 -34.97
CA GLU A 237 25.12 -36.39 -35.31
C GLU A 237 24.09 -36.37 -34.16
N PRO A 238 23.82 -35.22 -33.53
CA PRO A 238 22.67 -35.05 -32.66
C PRO A 238 21.48 -34.50 -33.47
N PRO A 239 20.26 -35.03 -33.28
CA PRO A 239 19.09 -34.57 -34.02
C PRO A 239 18.68 -33.15 -33.64
N SER A 240 18.38 -32.37 -34.67
CA SER A 240 17.79 -31.03 -34.66
C SER A 240 16.45 -30.97 -33.92
N PRO A 241 16.27 -30.00 -33.02
CA PRO A 241 14.97 -29.41 -32.75
C PRO A 241 15.00 -27.92 -33.13
N ALA A 242 14.74 -27.64 -34.41
CA ALA A 242 14.40 -26.31 -34.88
C ALA A 242 12.95 -26.00 -34.51
N SER A 243 12.73 -25.26 -33.44
CA SER A 243 11.48 -24.55 -33.19
C SER A 243 11.82 -23.21 -32.55
N ALA A 244 11.96 -22.20 -33.42
CA ALA A 244 12.21 -20.82 -33.03
C ALA A 244 11.03 -20.26 -32.22
N PRO A 245 11.27 -19.62 -31.06
CA PRO A 245 10.23 -18.84 -30.40
C PRO A 245 9.97 -17.58 -31.24
N THR A 246 8.72 -17.44 -31.67
CA THR A 246 8.21 -16.25 -32.34
C THR A 246 8.31 -15.06 -31.38
N ASP A 247 9.11 -14.06 -31.76
CA ASP A 247 9.15 -12.73 -31.14
C ASP A 247 7.76 -12.09 -31.21
N ARG A 248 6.99 -12.26 -30.14
CA ARG A 248 5.70 -11.61 -29.95
C ARG A 248 5.98 -10.19 -29.49
N ALA A 249 6.16 -9.30 -30.46
CA ALA A 249 6.23 -7.87 -30.28
C ALA A 249 5.19 -7.41 -29.25
N ALA A 250 5.68 -6.91 -28.11
CA ALA A 250 4.85 -6.34 -27.07
C ALA A 250 4.10 -5.14 -27.67
N SER A 251 2.79 -5.32 -27.87
CA SER A 251 1.90 -4.21 -28.22
C SER A 251 2.06 -3.10 -27.17
N PRO A 252 2.28 -1.84 -27.58
CA PRO A 252 2.35 -0.73 -26.65
C PRO A 252 1.04 -0.68 -25.86
N SER A 253 1.15 -0.85 -24.55
CA SER A 253 0.05 -0.76 -23.60
C SER A 253 -0.61 0.60 -23.80
N ALA A 254 -1.81 0.58 -24.38
CA ALA A 254 -2.64 1.75 -24.60
C ALA A 254 -2.76 2.52 -23.27
N ALA A 255 -2.16 3.71 -23.23
CA ALA A 255 -2.37 4.67 -22.16
C ALA A 255 -3.88 4.77 -21.92
N SER A 256 -4.31 4.30 -20.74
CA SER A 256 -5.70 4.25 -20.33
C SER A 256 -6.29 5.66 -20.43
N GLN A 257 -7.01 5.94 -21.52
CA GLN A 257 -7.86 7.10 -21.64
C GLN A 257 -8.93 6.98 -20.56
N ARG A 258 -8.67 7.58 -19.39
CA ARG A 258 -9.65 7.68 -18.31
C ARG A 258 -10.85 8.44 -18.86
N LYS A 259 -11.95 7.71 -19.15
CA LYS A 259 -13.23 8.33 -19.49
C LYS A 259 -13.57 9.33 -18.38
N PRO A 260 -13.88 10.59 -18.72
CA PRO A 260 -14.25 11.59 -17.73
C PRO A 260 -15.46 11.07 -16.94
N THR A 261 -15.28 10.86 -15.64
CA THR A 261 -16.34 10.42 -14.74
C THR A 261 -17.37 11.54 -14.63
N ALA A 262 -18.63 11.25 -14.96
CA ALA A 262 -19.70 12.21 -14.85
C ALA A 262 -19.79 12.79 -13.43
N PRO A 263 -19.97 14.12 -13.27
CA PRO A 263 -20.00 14.76 -11.96
C PRO A 263 -21.10 14.16 -11.07
N LEU A 264 -20.83 14.04 -9.76
CA LEU A 264 -21.80 13.60 -8.75
C LEU A 264 -22.97 14.59 -8.66
N GLY A 265 -24.17 14.11 -8.30
CA GLY A 265 -25.34 14.98 -8.16
C GLY A 265 -25.24 15.86 -6.91
N ALA A 266 -26.08 16.90 -6.80
CA ALA A 266 -26.10 17.79 -5.62
C ALA A 266 -26.31 17.02 -4.30
N ILE A 267 -27.13 15.96 -4.32
CA ILE A 267 -27.37 15.08 -3.17
C ILE A 267 -26.11 14.26 -2.83
N GLY A 268 -25.41 13.72 -3.84
CA GLY A 268 -24.14 13.03 -3.65
C GLY A 268 -23.04 13.95 -3.09
N GLY A 269 -23.00 15.21 -3.56
CA GLY A 269 -22.10 16.24 -3.02
C GLY A 269 -22.38 16.57 -1.55
N ALA A 270 -23.66 16.74 -1.18
CA ALA A 270 -24.06 16.96 0.22
C ALA A 270 -23.68 15.77 1.12
N GLY A 271 -23.84 14.54 0.63
CA GLY A 271 -23.42 13.33 1.35
C GLY A 271 -21.91 13.30 1.65
N ILE A 272 -21.08 13.72 0.69
CA ILE A 272 -19.62 13.83 0.89
C ILE A 272 -19.29 14.91 1.94
N ALA A 273 -19.94 16.07 1.88
CA ALA A 273 -19.72 17.16 2.84
C ALA A 273 -20.09 16.74 4.28
N ILE A 274 -21.27 16.14 4.46
CA ILE A 274 -21.73 15.64 5.78
C ILE A 274 -20.81 14.51 6.27
N GLY A 275 -20.40 13.60 5.38
CA GLY A 275 -19.47 12.52 5.71
C GLY A 275 -18.10 13.03 6.17
N ALA A 276 -17.57 14.09 5.52
CA ALA A 276 -16.31 14.71 5.90
C ALA A 276 -16.39 15.38 7.28
N VAL A 277 -17.48 16.11 7.57
CA VAL A 277 -17.72 16.71 8.90
C VAL A 277 -17.87 15.62 9.97
N GLY A 278 -18.59 14.54 9.67
CA GLY A 278 -18.72 13.40 10.57
C GLY A 278 -17.37 12.75 10.89
N LEU A 279 -16.51 12.55 9.88
CA LEU A 279 -15.18 11.98 10.05
C LEU A 279 -14.30 12.88 10.94
N ALA A 280 -14.32 14.20 10.71
CA ALA A 280 -13.62 15.16 11.56
C ALA A 280 -14.11 15.10 13.02
N GLY A 281 -15.43 14.95 13.23
CA GLY A 281 -16.02 14.73 14.56
C GLY A 281 -15.52 13.45 15.24
N VAL A 282 -15.47 12.32 14.52
CA VAL A 282 -14.94 11.05 15.06
C VAL A 282 -13.49 11.20 15.49
N VAL A 283 -12.65 11.83 14.65
CA VAL A 283 -11.22 12.04 14.96
C VAL A 283 -11.07 12.96 16.17
N ALA A 284 -11.79 14.08 16.22
CA ALA A 284 -11.76 15.01 17.36
C ALA A 284 -12.20 14.33 18.65
N GLY A 285 -13.31 13.57 18.61
CA GLY A 285 -13.82 12.83 19.76
C GLY A 285 -12.85 11.75 20.25
N ALA A 286 -12.21 11.02 19.34
CA ALA A 286 -11.21 10.01 19.70
C ALA A 286 -9.95 10.64 20.35
N VAL A 287 -9.49 11.78 19.84
CA VAL A 287 -8.37 12.52 20.45
C VAL A 287 -8.74 13.06 21.84
N LEU A 288 -9.98 13.57 22.02
CA LEU A 288 -10.45 13.97 23.34
C LEU A 288 -10.58 12.79 24.32
N ALA A 289 -11.07 11.63 23.86
CA ALA A 289 -11.24 10.43 24.68
C ALA A 289 -9.91 9.76 25.09
N THR A 290 -8.80 10.11 24.44
CA THR A 290 -7.46 9.56 24.76
C THR A 290 -6.63 10.47 25.65
N ARG A 291 -7.10 11.69 25.94
CA ARG A 291 -6.40 12.59 26.84
C ARG A 291 -6.63 12.16 28.29
N PRO A 292 -5.57 12.02 29.11
CA PRO A 292 -5.72 11.67 30.51
C PRO A 292 -6.53 12.75 31.24
N ALA A 293 -7.36 12.33 32.20
CA ALA A 293 -8.14 13.22 33.04
C ALA A 293 -7.24 14.30 33.66
N GLN A 294 -7.49 15.56 33.32
CA GLN A 294 -6.79 16.68 33.92
C GLN A 294 -7.53 17.08 35.19
N ARG A 295 -6.83 17.03 36.32
CA ARG A 295 -7.32 17.58 37.59
C ARG A 295 -7.14 19.08 37.57
N GLU A 296 -8.24 19.80 37.45
CA GLU A 296 -8.24 21.26 37.47
C GLU A 296 -8.38 21.71 38.93
N ARG A 297 -7.47 22.56 39.40
CA ARG A 297 -7.56 23.16 40.73
C ARG A 297 -8.73 24.13 40.74
N VAL A 298 -9.65 23.98 41.69
CA VAL A 298 -10.77 24.92 41.82
C VAL A 298 -10.20 26.27 42.27
N PRO A 299 -10.40 27.36 41.50
CA PRO A 299 -9.92 28.68 41.91
C PRO A 299 -10.60 29.09 43.23
N GLY A 300 -9.80 29.34 44.26
CA GLY A 300 -10.28 29.83 45.56
C GLY A 300 -10.39 28.78 46.67
N ASP A 301 -10.08 27.51 46.40
CA ASP A 301 -10.16 26.45 47.40
C ASP A 301 -8.85 25.66 47.46
N ALA A 302 -8.05 25.88 48.52
CA ALA A 302 -6.64 25.51 48.57
C ALA A 302 -6.37 23.98 48.58
N GLY A 303 -7.41 23.17 48.73
CA GLY A 303 -7.32 21.70 48.74
C GLY A 303 -8.29 20.99 47.80
N ALA A 304 -9.22 21.68 47.14
CA ALA A 304 -10.24 21.04 46.33
C ALA A 304 -9.77 20.89 44.87
N PHE A 305 -9.63 19.64 44.43
CA PHE A 305 -9.50 19.29 43.01
C PHE A 305 -10.87 18.90 42.51
N ARG A 306 -11.33 19.55 41.43
CA ARG A 306 -12.54 19.10 40.73
C ARG A 306 -12.09 18.15 39.63
N GLU A 307 -12.42 16.89 39.79
CA GLU A 307 -12.25 15.90 38.73
C GLU A 307 -13.36 16.16 37.70
N VAL A 308 -12.98 16.73 36.55
CA VAL A 308 -13.90 16.92 35.44
C VAL A 308 -13.73 15.70 34.54
N ASP A 309 -14.70 14.79 34.59
CA ASP A 309 -14.77 13.66 33.67
C ASP A 309 -15.00 14.18 32.24
N ARG A 310 -13.91 14.31 31.49
CA ARG A 310 -13.95 14.68 30.06
C ARG A 310 -14.25 13.48 29.16
N ASP A 311 -14.18 12.27 29.72
CA ASP A 311 -14.41 11.01 29.00
C ASP A 311 -15.82 10.97 28.40
N THR A 312 -16.83 11.40 29.15
CA THR A 312 -18.23 11.39 28.70
C THR A 312 -18.45 12.30 27.48
N GLY A 313 -17.75 13.45 27.44
CA GLY A 313 -17.80 14.37 26.30
C GLY A 313 -17.12 13.80 25.05
N GLY A 314 -15.98 13.11 25.21
CA GLY A 314 -15.27 12.46 24.12
C GLY A 314 -16.11 11.40 23.42
N PHE A 315 -16.72 10.48 24.19
CA PHE A 315 -17.56 9.42 23.63
C PHE A 315 -18.84 9.94 22.95
N ALA A 316 -19.46 10.99 23.50
CA ALA A 316 -20.62 11.63 22.88
C ALA A 316 -20.27 12.17 21.48
N LEU A 317 -19.11 12.82 21.35
CA LEU A 317 -18.65 13.42 20.09
C LEU A 317 -18.31 12.36 19.04
N VAL A 318 -17.70 11.24 19.45
CA VAL A 318 -17.51 10.06 18.59
C VAL A 318 -18.84 9.50 18.10
N GLY A 319 -19.83 9.36 19.00
CA GLY A 319 -21.16 8.87 18.65
C GLY A 319 -21.87 9.75 17.60
N VAL A 320 -21.86 11.07 17.80
CA VAL A 320 -22.42 12.02 16.83
C VAL A 320 -21.66 11.98 15.50
N GLY A 321 -20.33 11.95 15.53
CA GLY A 321 -19.50 11.84 14.33
C GLY A 321 -19.80 10.57 13.52
N ALA A 322 -19.90 9.43 14.20
CA ALA A 322 -20.22 8.15 13.56
C ALA A 322 -21.61 8.15 12.90
N ALA A 323 -22.61 8.74 13.56
CA ALA A 323 -23.95 8.90 13.00
C ALA A 323 -23.96 9.76 11.74
N LEU A 324 -23.19 10.86 11.71
CA LEU A 324 -23.06 11.73 10.53
C LEU A 324 -22.37 11.01 9.36
N VAL A 325 -21.32 10.23 9.62
CA VAL A 325 -20.65 9.42 8.58
C VAL A 325 -21.64 8.41 7.97
N ALA A 326 -22.38 7.68 8.82
CA ALA A 326 -23.38 6.72 8.36
C ALA A 326 -24.48 7.41 7.53
N GLY A 327 -24.95 8.59 7.95
CA GLY A 327 -25.90 9.40 7.20
C GLY A 327 -25.37 9.88 5.84
N GLY A 328 -24.11 10.33 5.79
CA GLY A 328 -23.45 10.75 4.55
C GLY A 328 -23.31 9.60 3.54
N ILE A 329 -22.89 8.42 4.00
CA ILE A 329 -22.80 7.21 3.17
C ILE A 329 -24.19 6.83 2.62
N ALA A 330 -25.23 6.84 3.46
CA ALA A 330 -26.58 6.54 3.03
C ALA A 330 -27.05 7.50 1.92
N MET A 331 -26.78 8.81 2.04
CA MET A 331 -27.10 9.78 0.99
C MET A 331 -26.39 9.49 -0.33
N VAL A 332 -25.08 9.18 -0.30
CA VAL A 332 -24.33 8.83 -1.52
C VAL A 332 -24.90 7.58 -2.19
N VAL A 333 -25.20 6.53 -1.41
CA VAL A 333 -25.80 5.29 -1.94
C VAL A 333 -27.16 5.58 -2.56
N THR A 334 -28.01 6.38 -1.91
CA THR A 334 -29.32 6.75 -2.47
C THR A 334 -29.17 7.52 -3.79
N ASP A 335 -28.26 8.48 -3.93
CA ASP A 335 -28.02 9.20 -5.19
C ASP A 335 -27.60 8.25 -6.33
N VAL A 336 -26.72 7.28 -6.04
CA VAL A 336 -26.29 6.27 -7.01
C VAL A 336 -27.46 5.39 -7.47
N VAL A 337 -28.30 4.93 -6.54
CA VAL A 337 -29.46 4.08 -6.84
C VAL A 337 -30.52 4.86 -7.64
N PHE A 338 -30.83 6.10 -7.23
CA PHE A 338 -31.78 6.95 -7.95
C PHE A 338 -31.27 7.32 -9.35
N ARG A 339 -29.97 7.60 -9.52
CA ARG A 339 -29.36 7.81 -10.85
C ARG A 339 -29.50 6.59 -11.74
N LYS A 340 -29.25 5.39 -11.22
CA LYS A 340 -29.41 4.15 -11.99
C LYS A 340 -30.86 3.98 -12.45
N ARG A 341 -31.84 4.21 -11.57
CA ARG A 341 -33.28 4.16 -11.92
C ARG A 341 -33.68 5.19 -12.97
N ARG A 342 -33.18 6.44 -12.86
CA ARG A 342 -33.45 7.49 -13.86
C ARG A 342 -32.86 7.15 -15.23
N ARG A 343 -31.67 6.56 -15.29
CA ARG A 343 -31.06 6.11 -16.56
C ARG A 343 -31.88 5.02 -17.23
N THR A 344 -32.38 4.04 -16.46
CA THR A 344 -33.24 2.98 -17.01
C THR A 344 -34.60 3.51 -17.49
N ALA A 345 -35.17 4.51 -16.79
CA ALA A 345 -36.42 5.14 -17.22
C ALA A 345 -36.25 5.99 -18.50
N ALA A 346 -35.15 6.75 -18.61
CA ALA A 346 -34.86 7.55 -19.79
C ALA A 346 -34.54 6.68 -21.03
N ALA A 347 -33.86 5.54 -20.84
CA ALA A 347 -33.58 4.59 -21.93
C ALA A 347 -34.85 3.98 -22.54
N ALA A 348 -35.93 3.82 -21.74
CA ALA A 348 -37.20 3.30 -22.24
C ALA A 348 -37.96 4.31 -23.13
N VAL A 349 -37.78 5.61 -22.91
CA VAL A 349 -38.50 6.67 -23.67
C VAL A 349 -37.83 6.98 -25.02
N LEU A 350 -36.51 6.79 -25.13
CA LEU A 350 -35.78 7.01 -26.39
C LEU A 350 -35.90 5.84 -27.38
N ASN A 351 -36.21 4.64 -26.90
CA ASN A 351 -36.34 3.46 -27.77
C ASN A 351 -37.71 3.30 -28.44
N SER A 352 -38.71 4.12 -28.09
CA SER A 352 -40.07 4.01 -28.64
C SER A 352 -40.34 4.90 -29.87
N ARG A 353 -39.38 5.73 -30.30
CA ARG A 353 -39.52 6.63 -31.47
C ARG A 353 -38.57 6.36 -32.64
N LEU A 354 -37.77 5.29 -32.58
CA LEU A 354 -36.79 4.93 -33.62
C LEU A 354 -37.09 3.58 -34.30
N VAL A 355 -38.36 3.16 -34.33
CA VAL A 355 -38.82 2.19 -35.34
C VAL A 355 -39.15 2.99 -36.60
N GLY A 356 -38.09 3.46 -37.27
CA GLY A 356 -38.19 3.94 -38.63
C GLY A 356 -38.51 2.76 -39.53
N PHE A 357 -39.74 2.71 -40.05
CA PHE A 357 -40.10 1.85 -41.17
C PHE A 357 -39.20 2.22 -42.35
N SER A 358 -38.14 1.44 -42.56
CA SER A 358 -37.42 1.45 -43.84
C SER A 358 -38.27 0.66 -44.83
N VAL A 359 -39.12 1.37 -45.57
CA VAL A 359 -39.76 0.83 -46.78
C VAL A 359 -38.73 0.91 -47.89
N SER A 360 -37.85 -0.09 -47.98
CA SER A 360 -37.10 -0.37 -49.21
C SER A 360 -37.89 -1.37 -50.05
N GLY A 361 -38.97 -0.89 -50.66
CA GLY A 361 -39.66 -1.60 -51.74
C GLY A 361 -38.97 -1.27 -53.06
N ARG A 362 -38.10 -2.16 -53.54
CA ARG A 362 -37.81 -2.29 -54.97
C ARG A 362 -39.11 -2.71 -55.64
N PHE A 363 -39.63 -1.91 -56.58
CA PHE A 363 -40.06 -2.31 -57.92
C PHE A 363 -40.53 -1.07 -58.69
#